data_AF-A0A2G4IDT6-F1
#
_entry.id   AF-A0A2G4IDT6-F1
#
_cell.length_a   1.000
_cell.length_b   1.000
_cell.length_c   1.000
_cell.angle_alpha   90.00
_cell.angle_beta   90.00
_cell.angle_gamma   90.00
#
_symmetry.space_group_name_H-M   'P 1'
#
loop_
_entity.id
_entity.type
_entity.pdbx_description
1 polymer ?
#
loop_
_entity_poly.entity_id
_entity_poly.type
_entity_poly.pdbx_seq_one_letter_code
_entity_poly.pdbx_strand_id
1 'polypeptide(L)'
;MPLSLTAGAPTIIVRREAFERTGLSREAIDRALVLTSDEFRVERDLIAIGPIYSDDGLTALVQLFEASGLSYFEDFFEMSGNWPEWLALFSMSRAD
;
A
#
# COMPACT_ATOMS: atom_id res chain seq x y z
N MET A 1 8.32 10.39 -8.94
CA MET A 1 7.39 10.13 -10.07
C MET A 1 6.03 9.74 -9.52
N PRO A 2 4.96 9.68 -10.31
CA PRO A 2 3.74 9.01 -9.89
C PRO A 2 3.95 7.48 -9.79
N LEU A 3 3.36 6.83 -8.80
CA LEU A 3 3.34 5.37 -8.63
C LEU A 3 2.24 4.76 -9.52
N SER A 4 2.62 3.94 -10.49
CA SER A 4 1.65 3.20 -11.32
C SER A 4 0.96 2.12 -10.48
N LEU A 5 -0.35 1.98 -10.63
CA LEU A 5 -1.14 0.93 -9.96
C LEU A 5 -1.51 -0.18 -10.96
N THR A 6 -1.47 -1.42 -10.50
CA THR A 6 -1.78 -2.60 -11.32
C THR A 6 -3.28 -2.87 -11.31
N ALA A 7 -3.87 -3.09 -12.48
CA ALA A 7 -5.26 -3.53 -12.59
C ALA A 7 -5.42 -4.99 -12.12
N GLY A 8 -6.60 -5.34 -11.62
CA GLY A 8 -6.96 -6.71 -11.28
C GLY A 8 -6.46 -7.21 -9.91
N ALA A 9 -5.79 -6.37 -9.13
CA ALA A 9 -5.43 -6.67 -7.75
C ALA A 9 -5.35 -5.40 -6.89
N PRO A 10 -5.75 -5.48 -5.61
CA PRO A 10 -5.70 -4.34 -4.71
C PRO A 10 -4.27 -3.88 -4.42
N THR A 11 -4.11 -2.60 -4.11
CA THR A 11 -2.85 -1.98 -3.66
C THR A 11 -3.15 -1.09 -2.46
N ILE A 12 -2.44 -1.27 -1.36
CA ILE A 12 -2.50 -0.33 -0.23
C ILE A 12 -1.56 0.84 -0.49
N ILE A 13 -2.08 2.05 -0.37
CA ILE A 13 -1.30 3.28 -0.39
C ILE A 13 -1.21 3.81 1.03
N VAL A 14 -0.01 4.06 1.52
CA VAL A 14 0.23 4.61 2.86
C VAL A 14 1.11 5.86 2.78
N ARG A 15 0.80 6.86 3.60
CA ARG A 15 1.65 8.03 3.80
C ARG A 15 2.95 7.59 4.45
N ARG A 16 4.07 7.95 3.82
CA ARG A 16 5.40 7.57 4.29
C ARG A 16 5.68 8.06 5.70
N GLU A 17 5.31 9.30 6.02
CA GLU A 17 5.49 9.87 7.36
C GLU A 17 4.74 9.07 8.45
N ALA A 18 3.53 8.61 8.14
CA ALA A 18 2.71 7.85 9.06
C ALA A 18 3.31 6.46 9.26
N PHE A 19 3.72 5.83 8.17
CA PHE A 19 4.42 4.55 8.20
C PHE A 19 5.70 4.62 9.05
N GLU A 20 6.56 5.62 8.83
CA GLU A 20 7.80 5.81 9.58
C GLU A 20 7.53 6.08 11.08
N ARG A 21 6.46 6.81 11.43
CA ARG A 21 6.06 7.08 12.81
C ARG A 21 5.72 5.81 13.61
N THR A 22 5.21 4.77 12.95
CA THR A 22 4.87 3.50 13.63
C THR A 22 6.09 2.66 13.99
N GLY A 23 7.25 2.92 13.38
CA GLY A 23 8.42 2.04 13.49
C GLY A 23 8.23 0.69 12.79
N LEU A 24 7.17 0.50 12.00
CA LEU A 24 7.00 -0.69 11.17
C LEU A 24 8.16 -0.79 10.18
N SER A 25 8.73 -1.99 10.09
CA SER A 25 9.77 -2.30 9.12
C SER A 25 9.19 -3.04 7.93
N ARG A 26 9.91 -3.02 6.81
CA ARG A 26 9.52 -3.81 5.63
C ARG A 26 9.41 -5.30 5.96
N GLU A 27 10.28 -5.81 6.82
CA GLU A 27 10.23 -7.21 7.27
C GLU A 27 8.93 -7.55 8.02
N ALA A 28 8.32 -6.57 8.70
CA ALA A 28 7.01 -6.78 9.33
C ALA A 28 5.90 -6.99 8.29
N ILE A 29 5.97 -6.27 7.17
CA ILE A 29 5.03 -6.41 6.04
C ILE A 29 5.31 -7.70 5.27
N ASP A 30 6.57 -8.01 4.99
CA ASP A 30 6.96 -9.23 4.27
C ASP A 30 6.48 -10.49 5.01
N ARG A 31 6.43 -10.47 6.36
CA ARG A 31 5.85 -11.57 7.15
C ARG A 31 4.33 -11.72 6.97
N ALA A 32 3.61 -10.64 6.70
CA ALA A 32 2.17 -10.68 6.48
C ALA A 32 1.80 -11.17 5.07
N LEU A 33 2.67 -10.90 4.08
CA LEU A 33 2.28 -10.97 2.67
C LEU A 33 3.24 -11.75 1.75
N VAL A 34 4.45 -12.09 2.21
CA VAL A 34 5.51 -12.70 1.38
C VAL A 34 5.77 -11.87 0.12
N LEU A 35 5.83 -10.54 0.27
CA LEU A 35 5.99 -9.65 -0.87
C LEU A 35 7.37 -9.76 -1.50
N THR A 36 7.37 -9.66 -2.82
CA THR A 36 8.54 -9.35 -3.62
C THR A 36 8.93 -7.87 -3.46
N SER A 37 10.17 -7.54 -3.82
CA SER A 37 10.64 -6.14 -3.76
C SER A 37 9.94 -5.21 -4.74
N ASP A 38 9.32 -5.74 -5.79
CA ASP A 38 8.56 -4.95 -6.76
C ASP A 38 7.15 -4.57 -6.25
N GLU A 39 6.66 -5.28 -5.23
CA GLU A 39 5.36 -5.03 -4.63
C GLU A 39 5.43 -3.99 -3.49
N PHE A 40 6.61 -3.69 -2.95
CA PHE A 40 6.81 -2.61 -1.97
C PHE A 40 7.58 -1.46 -2.61
N ARG A 41 6.85 -0.42 -3.03
CA ARG A 41 7.41 0.72 -3.77
C ARG A 41 7.27 2.00 -2.98
N VAL A 42 8.37 2.74 -2.85
CA VAL A 42 8.42 4.02 -2.13
C VAL A 42 8.70 5.13 -3.12
N GLU A 43 7.89 6.20 -3.05
CA GLU A 43 8.04 7.34 -3.94
C GLU A 43 7.60 8.63 -3.23
N ARG A 44 8.59 9.50 -2.99
CA ARG A 44 8.44 10.72 -2.18
C ARG A 44 7.77 10.40 -0.83
N ASP A 45 6.54 10.85 -0.66
CA ASP A 45 5.77 10.79 0.59
C ASP A 45 4.73 9.65 0.59
N LEU A 46 4.71 8.82 -0.45
CA LEU A 46 3.82 7.66 -0.52
C LEU A 46 4.62 6.35 -0.61
N ILE A 47 4.02 5.32 -0.03
CA ILE A 47 4.42 3.93 -0.18
C ILE A 47 3.23 3.19 -0.79
N ALA A 48 3.46 2.44 -1.86
CA ALA A 48 2.51 1.53 -2.45
C ALA A 48 2.91 0.08 -2.13
N ILE A 49 1.95 -0.68 -1.61
CA ILE A 49 2.10 -2.09 -1.23
C ILE A 49 1.10 -2.90 -2.05
N GLY A 50 1.63 -3.60 -3.04
CA GLY A 50 0.88 -4.42 -3.97
C GLY A 50 1.46 -4.39 -5.38
N PRO A 51 0.86 -5.15 -6.32
CA PRO A 51 -0.45 -5.81 -6.23
C PRO A 51 -0.54 -6.90 -5.15
N ILE A 52 -1.66 -6.97 -4.41
CA ILE A 52 -1.91 -7.98 -3.38
C ILE A 52 -2.92 -9.00 -3.92
N TYR A 53 -2.46 -10.21 -4.25
CA TYR A 53 -3.32 -11.27 -4.80
C TYR A 53 -3.97 -12.18 -3.75
N SER A 54 -3.57 -12.06 -2.49
CA SER A 54 -4.10 -12.85 -1.38
C SER A 54 -5.11 -12.04 -0.56
N ASP A 55 -6.37 -12.47 -0.54
CA ASP A 55 -7.44 -11.84 0.26
C ASP A 55 -7.13 -11.89 1.76
N ASP A 56 -6.61 -13.02 2.24
CA ASP A 56 -6.15 -13.18 3.63
C ASP A 56 -4.97 -12.25 3.93
N GLY A 57 -4.07 -12.10 2.96
CA GLY A 57 -2.94 -11.20 3.03
C GLY A 57 -3.34 -9.73 3.14
N LEU A 58 -4.30 -9.29 2.32
CA LEU A 58 -4.84 -7.93 2.37
C LEU A 58 -5.45 -7.65 3.75
N THR A 59 -6.29 -8.57 4.23
CA THR A 59 -6.91 -8.47 5.55
C THR A 59 -5.88 -8.40 6.67
N ALA A 60 -4.84 -9.24 6.62
CA ALA A 60 -3.76 -9.23 7.60
C ALA A 60 -2.95 -7.92 7.59
N LEU A 61 -2.70 -7.33 6.41
CA LEU A 61 -1.99 -6.07 6.30
C LEU A 61 -2.79 -4.90 6.87
N VAL A 62 -4.10 -4.83 6.58
CA VAL A 62 -4.99 -3.81 7.14
C VAL A 62 -5.00 -3.92 8.67
N GLN A 63 -5.17 -5.14 9.20
CA GLN A 63 -5.15 -5.38 10.65
C GLN A 63 -3.80 -5.01 11.29
N LEU A 64 -2.68 -5.31 10.63
CA LEU A 64 -1.35 -4.92 11.10
C LEU A 64 -1.20 -3.39 11.19
N PHE A 65 -1.70 -2.67 10.19
CA PHE A 65 -1.64 -1.21 10.15
C PHE A 65 -2.48 -0.58 11.25
N GLU A 66 -3.72 -1.03 11.41
CA GLU A 66 -4.60 -0.57 12.48
C GLU A 66 -4.02 -0.88 13.88
N ALA A 67 -3.49 -2.11 14.07
CA ALA A 67 -2.84 -2.50 15.32
C ALA A 67 -1.58 -1.69 15.64
N SER A 68 -0.92 -1.15 14.60
CA SER A 68 0.25 -0.27 14.73
C SER A 68 -0.11 1.20 14.91
N GLY A 69 -1.42 1.53 14.94
CA GLY A 69 -1.93 2.87 15.15
C GLY A 69 -2.11 3.71 13.88
N LEU A 70 -2.03 3.11 12.69
CA LEU A 70 -2.40 3.79 11.44
C LEU A 70 -3.92 3.80 11.29
N SER A 71 -4.46 4.94 10.85
CA SER A 71 -5.89 5.10 10.60
C SER A 71 -6.22 4.95 9.12
N TYR A 72 -7.24 4.17 8.81
CA TYR A 72 -7.78 4.04 7.46
C TYR A 72 -8.32 5.40 6.97
N PHE A 73 -8.14 5.73 5.70
CA PHE A 73 -8.33 7.04 5.03
C PHE A 73 -7.35 8.16 5.41
N GLU A 74 -6.95 8.26 6.68
CA GLU A 74 -6.06 9.34 7.11
C GLU A 74 -4.60 9.04 6.78
N ASP A 75 -4.13 7.86 7.20
CA ASP A 75 -2.74 7.43 7.05
C ASP A 75 -2.56 6.46 5.88
N PHE A 76 -3.54 5.59 5.63
CA PHE A 76 -3.49 4.61 4.54
C PHE A 76 -4.86 4.37 3.90
N PHE A 77 -4.86 3.86 2.67
CA PHE A 77 -6.07 3.57 1.91
C PHE A 77 -5.87 2.36 0.99
N GLU A 78 -6.87 1.49 0.91
CA GLU A 78 -6.91 0.38 -0.05
C GLU A 78 -7.47 0.84 -1.38
N MET A 79 -6.67 0.69 -2.44
CA MET A 79 -7.12 0.85 -3.81
C MET A 79 -7.48 -0.51 -4.40
N SER A 80 -8.76 -0.76 -4.68
CA SER A 80 -9.33 -2.11 -4.91
C SER A 80 -8.87 -2.89 -6.15
N GLY A 81 -8.14 -2.27 -7.08
CA GLY A 81 -7.72 -2.94 -8.33
C GLY A 81 -8.83 -3.11 -9.39
N ASN A 82 -10.09 -2.81 -9.08
CA ASN A 82 -11.26 -3.11 -9.90
C ASN A 82 -11.49 -2.12 -11.05
N TRP A 83 -10.52 -2.02 -11.96
CA TRP A 83 -10.62 -1.26 -13.21
C TRP A 83 -10.12 -2.07 -14.40
N PRO A 84 -10.56 -1.75 -15.62
CA PRO A 84 -10.14 -2.48 -16.82
C PRO A 84 -8.68 -2.17 -17.19
N GLU A 85 -8.00 -3.14 -17.83
CA GLU A 85 -6.57 -3.05 -18.18
C GLU A 85 -6.21 -1.88 -19.13
N TRP A 86 -7.16 -1.37 -19.91
CA TRP A 86 -6.93 -0.21 -20.78
C TRP A 86 -6.84 1.11 -19.99
N LEU A 87 -7.19 1.13 -18.70
CA LEU A 87 -7.13 2.29 -17.82
C LEU A 87 -5.85 2.24 -16.97
N ALA A 88 -4.97 3.21 -17.17
CA ALA A 88 -3.80 3.40 -16.31
C ALA A 88 -4.16 4.33 -15.13
N LEU A 89 -3.95 3.86 -13.91
CA LEU A 89 -4.10 4.66 -12.69
C LEU A 89 -2.74 4.90 -12.04
N PHE A 90 -2.59 6.10 -11.50
CA PHE A 90 -1.38 6.55 -10.85
C PHE A 90 -1.72 7.18 -9.50
N SER A 91 -0.95 6.86 -8.46
CA SER A 91 -1.00 7.56 -7.18
C SER A 91 0.20 8.48 -7.02
N MET A 92 -0.03 9.65 -6.43
CA MET A 92 1.03 10.58 -6.09
C MET A 92 0.64 11.36 -4.85
N SER A 93 1.63 11.73 -4.04
CA SER A 93 1.43 12.66 -2.94
C SER A 93 0.90 13.97 -3.51
N ARG A 94 -0.11 14.55 -2.87
CA ARG A 94 -0.60 15.87 -3.25
C ARG A 94 0.42 16.88 -2.73
N ALA A 95 0.99 17.67 -3.62
CA ALA A 95 1.71 18.87 -3.20
C ALA A 95 0.65 19.86 -2.71
N ASP A 96 0.68 20.21 -1.44
CA ASP A 96 -0.04 21.38 -0.93
C ASP A 96 0.70 22.67 -1.31
#